data_AF-A0A2D4LAS2-F1
#
_entry.id   AF-A0A2D4LAS2-F1
#
_cell.length_a   1.000
_cell.length_b   1.000
_cell.length_c   1.000
_cell.angle_alpha   90.00
_cell.angle_beta   90.00
_cell.angle_gamma   90.00
#
_symmetry.space_group_name_H-M   'P 1'
#
loop_
_entity.id
_entity.type
_entity.pdbx_description
1 polymer ?
#
loop_
_entity_poly.entity_id
_entity_poly.type
_entity_poly.pdbx_seq_one_letter_code
_entity_poly.pdbx_strand_id
1 'polypeptide(L)'
;MLYNSMVRWFNSRGQEGLQRVINWAQETTGCLLTPLDDITRSLCFSRVREILRDDSHPAQCLFSLLPLGRRYRSRASQPKRFKNSFYPWAVRLLNTTTITPCIHGNI
;
A
#
# COMPACT_ATOMS: atom_id res chain seq x y z
N MET A 1 7.27 21.09 -4.76
CA MET A 1 8.22 20.00 -5.11
C MET A 1 8.68 19.23 -3.86
N LEU A 2 7.83 18.42 -3.22
CA LEU A 2 8.24 17.57 -2.09
C LEU A 2 7.54 16.19 -2.13
N TYR A 3 7.38 15.62 -3.32
CA TYR A 3 6.76 14.29 -3.50
C TYR A 3 7.81 13.14 -3.54
N ASN A 4 9.10 13.47 -3.47
CA ASN A 4 10.19 12.57 -3.85
C ASN A 4 10.99 11.94 -2.69
N SER A 5 10.76 12.31 -1.43
CA SER A 5 11.57 11.80 -0.30
C SER A 5 10.97 10.55 0.36
N MET A 6 9.66 10.54 0.65
CA MET A 6 9.02 9.45 1.40
C MET A 6 8.85 8.16 0.55
N VAL A 7 8.53 8.31 -0.74
CA VAL A 7 8.33 7.19 -1.68
C VAL A 7 9.66 6.48 -2.02
N ARG A 8 10.79 7.18 -1.90
CA ARG A 8 12.13 6.64 -2.19
C ARG A 8 12.68 5.77 -1.04
N TRP A 9 12.24 6.03 0.19
CA TRP A 9 12.67 5.28 1.37
C TRP A 9 11.94 3.93 1.50
N PHE A 10 10.67 3.88 1.08
CA PHE A 10 9.78 2.75 1.36
C PHE A 10 10.09 1.47 0.54
N ASN A 11 10.64 1.60 -0.68
CA ASN A 11 10.41 0.56 -1.69
C ASN A 11 11.64 0.03 -2.45
N SER A 12 12.87 0.28 -1.99
CA SER A 12 14.02 -0.29 -2.72
C SER A 12 15.25 -0.70 -1.91
N ARG A 13 15.40 -0.33 -0.63
CA ARG A 13 16.65 -0.62 0.10
C ARG A 13 16.54 -0.99 1.58
N GLY A 14 15.34 -0.98 2.17
CA GLY A 14 15.17 -1.12 3.63
C GLY A 14 14.40 -2.33 4.14
N GLN A 15 13.69 -3.08 3.29
CA GLN A 15 12.79 -4.13 3.78
C GLN A 15 13.52 -5.31 4.40
N GLU A 16 14.68 -5.71 3.85
CA GLU A 16 15.49 -6.79 4.44
C GLU A 16 16.05 -6.40 5.82
N GLY A 17 16.46 -5.14 5.99
CA GLY A 17 16.93 -4.63 7.28
C GLY A 17 15.80 -4.55 8.31
N LEU A 18 14.64 -4.05 7.91
CA LEU A 18 13.45 -3.98 8.77
C LEU A 18 12.95 -5.37 9.16
N GLN A 19 12.94 -6.32 8.22
CA GLN A 19 12.55 -7.70 8.52
C GLN A 19 13.51 -8.35 9.51
N ARG A 20 14.82 -8.07 9.42
CA ARG A 20 15.81 -8.55 10.41
C ARG A 20 15.53 -7.98 11.80
N VAL A 21 15.21 -6.70 11.91
CA VAL A 21 14.86 -6.08 13.20
C VAL A 21 13.58 -6.70 13.78
N ILE A 22 12.57 -6.93 12.95
CA ILE A 22 11.33 -7.61 13.36
C ILE A 22 11.62 -9.02 13.85
N ASN A 23 12.38 -9.80 13.09
CA ASN A 23 12.76 -11.16 13.49
C ASN A 23 13.54 -11.17 14.81
N TRP A 24 14.49 -10.25 15.00
CA TRP A 24 15.27 -10.16 16.23
C TRP A 24 14.41 -9.75 17.44
N ALA A 25 13.48 -8.81 17.23
CA ALA A 25 12.53 -8.41 18.27
C ALA A 25 11.55 -9.54 18.61
N GLN A 26 11.14 -10.36 17.63
CA GLN A 26 10.34 -11.57 17.86
C GLN A 26 11.10 -12.60 18.68
N GLU A 27 12.35 -12.90 18.31
CA GLU A 27 13.22 -13.82 19.04
C GLU A 27 13.43 -13.37 20.49
N THR A 28 13.65 -12.07 20.70
CA THR A 28 13.90 -11.50 22.03
C THR A 28 12.64 -11.49 22.91
N THR A 29 11.48 -11.18 22.33
CA THR A 29 10.22 -11.05 23.07
C THR A 29 9.48 -12.38 23.21
N GLY A 30 9.86 -13.40 22.43
CA GLY A 30 9.17 -14.69 22.37
C GLY A 30 7.73 -14.62 21.83
N CYS A 31 7.34 -13.46 21.27
CA CYS A 31 5.99 -13.17 20.81
C CYS A 31 5.97 -12.94 19.30
N LEU A 32 4.87 -13.30 18.65
CA LEU A 32 4.67 -13.01 17.23
C LEU A 32 4.43 -11.51 17.05
N LEU A 33 5.37 -10.83 16.39
CA LEU A 33 5.19 -9.45 15.94
C LEU A 33 4.45 -9.43 14.61
N THR A 34 3.74 -8.34 14.35
CA THR A 34 3.06 -8.11 13.09
C THR A 34 4.06 -8.18 11.94
N PRO A 35 3.82 -9.01 10.90
CA PRO A 35 4.67 -9.07 9.73
C PRO A 35 4.84 -7.69 9.10
N LEU A 36 6.05 -7.38 8.61
CA LEU A 36 6.36 -6.11 7.93
C LEU A 36 5.35 -5.80 6.81
N ASP A 37 4.95 -6.87 6.14
CA ASP A 37 3.96 -6.91 5.08
C ASP A 37 2.60 -6.36 5.52
N ASP A 38 2.12 -6.73 6.70
CA ASP A 38 0.82 -6.30 7.20
C ASP A 38 0.84 -4.86 7.72
N ILE A 39 1.95 -4.45 8.35
CA ILE A 39 2.19 -3.05 8.72
C ILE A 39 2.18 -2.17 7.46
N THR A 40 2.89 -2.61 6.43
CA THR A 40 2.98 -1.94 5.12
C THR A 40 1.61 -1.80 4.48
N ARG A 41 0.79 -2.87 4.48
CA ARG A 41 -0.59 -2.84 3.99
C ARG A 41 -1.46 -1.88 4.79
N SER A 42 -1.40 -1.93 6.12
CA SER A 42 -2.19 -1.05 7.00
C SER A 42 -1.89 0.44 6.78
N LEU A 43 -0.61 0.79 6.67
CA LEU A 43 -0.17 2.16 6.34
C LEU A 43 -0.65 2.58 4.95
N CYS A 44 -0.63 1.66 3.98
CA CYS A 44 -1.18 1.92 2.66
C CYS A 44 -2.66 2.29 2.72
N PHE A 45 -3.46 1.46 3.39
CA PHE A 45 -4.90 1.68 3.48
C PHE A 45 -5.21 2.98 4.20
N SER A 46 -4.53 3.26 5.30
CA SER A 46 -4.69 4.53 6.04
C SER A 46 -4.41 5.73 5.14
N ARG A 47 -3.31 5.68 4.37
CA ARG A 47 -2.95 6.77 3.46
C ARG A 47 -3.91 6.92 2.28
N VAL A 48 -4.37 5.82 1.71
CA VAL A 48 -5.40 5.84 0.65
C VAL A 48 -6.70 6.44 1.19
N ARG A 49 -7.11 6.07 2.41
CA ARG A 49 -8.31 6.63 3.05
C ARG A 49 -8.19 8.13 3.27
N GLU A 50 -7.04 8.63 3.68
CA GLU A 50 -6.78 10.08 3.78
C GLU A 50 -6.92 10.77 2.42
N ILE A 51 -6.32 10.21 1.37
CA ILE A 51 -6.38 10.76 0.00
C ILE A 51 -7.82 10.75 -0.54
N LEU A 52 -8.59 9.72 -0.26
CA LEU A 52 -9.98 9.60 -0.71
C LEU A 52 -10.92 10.53 0.06
N ARG A 53 -10.63 10.80 1.34
CA ARG A 53 -11.40 11.73 2.19
C ARG A 53 -11.18 13.19 1.82
N ASP A 54 -10.02 13.52 1.26
CA ASP A 54 -9.68 14.87 0.84
C ASP A 54 -10.05 15.08 -0.64
N ASP A 55 -11.20 15.72 -0.88
CA ASP A 55 -11.69 16.05 -2.23
C ASP A 55 -10.80 17.06 -2.97
N SER A 56 -9.96 17.80 -2.25
CA SER A 56 -8.99 18.71 -2.86
C SER A 56 -7.67 18.02 -3.23
N HIS A 57 -7.54 16.72 -2.91
CA HIS A 57 -6.28 16.02 -3.08
C HIS A 57 -5.98 15.75 -4.57
N PRO A 58 -4.83 16.20 -5.10
CA PRO A 58 -4.52 16.07 -6.53
C PRO A 58 -4.38 14.61 -7.01
N ALA A 59 -4.12 13.68 -6.09
CA ALA A 59 -4.01 12.26 -6.40
C ALA A 59 -5.32 11.46 -6.21
N GLN A 60 -6.43 12.09 -5.80
CA GLN A 60 -7.73 11.40 -5.63
C GLN A 60 -8.18 10.76 -6.96
N CYS A 61 -7.93 11.43 -8.09
CA CYS A 61 -8.24 10.94 -9.42
C CYS A 61 -7.52 9.63 -9.80
N LEU A 62 -6.39 9.30 -9.14
CA LEU A 62 -5.67 8.04 -9.35
C LEU A 62 -6.41 6.85 -8.73
N PHE A 63 -7.29 7.10 -7.77
CA PHE A 63 -8.09 6.10 -7.06
C PHE A 63 -9.55 6.11 -7.53
N SER A 64 -9.79 6.35 -8.82
CA SER A 64 -11.13 6.22 -9.40
C SER A 64 -11.52 4.75 -9.55
N LEU A 65 -12.68 4.38 -9.02
CA LEU A 65 -13.31 3.09 -9.30
C LEU A 65 -13.80 3.04 -10.76
N LEU A 66 -13.76 1.84 -11.34
CA LEU A 66 -14.44 1.59 -12.62
C LEU A 66 -15.96 1.61 -12.44
N PRO A 67 -16.74 1.74 -13.52
CA PRO A 67 -18.21 1.79 -13.46
C PRO A 67 -18.86 0.62 -12.71
N LEU A 68 -18.19 -0.53 -12.69
CA LEU A 68 -18.65 -1.72 -11.96
C LEU A 68 -18.32 -1.70 -10.45
N GLY A 69 -17.63 -0.68 -9.93
CA GLY A 69 -17.32 -0.51 -8.51
C GLY A 69 -16.34 -1.54 -7.90
N ARG A 70 -15.92 -2.56 -8.65
CA ARG A 70 -15.16 -3.71 -8.12
C ARG A 70 -13.64 -3.55 -8.14
N ARG A 71 -13.12 -2.61 -8.94
CA ARG A 71 -11.68 -2.40 -9.11
C ARG A 71 -11.36 -0.95 -9.45
N TYR A 72 -10.21 -0.50 -8.97
CA TYR A 72 -9.60 0.79 -9.25
C TYR A 72 -8.89 0.78 -10.61
N ARG A 73 -8.85 1.95 -11.26
CA ARG A 73 -8.15 2.12 -12.55
C ARG A 73 -6.64 1.93 -12.39
N SER A 74 -6.08 0.93 -13.08
CA SER A 74 -4.64 0.76 -13.20
C SER A 74 -4.12 1.41 -14.49
N ARG A 75 -2.95 2.06 -14.41
CA ARG A 75 -2.28 2.62 -15.60
C ARG A 75 -1.46 1.52 -16.27
N ALA A 76 -1.87 1.10 -17.47
CA ALA A 76 -1.32 -0.06 -18.18
C ALA A 76 0.20 0.03 -18.49
N SER A 77 0.71 1.22 -18.84
CA SER A 77 2.13 1.44 -19.13
C SER A 77 2.80 2.22 -18.00
N GLN A 78 3.42 1.48 -17.07
CA GLN A 78 4.25 2.06 -16.01
C GLN A 78 5.69 1.56 -16.16
N PRO A 79 6.69 2.46 -16.31
CA PRO A 79 8.10 2.05 -16.30
C PRO A 79 8.43 1.28 -15.03
N LYS A 80 9.35 0.29 -15.12
CA LYS A 80 9.71 -0.59 -13.98
C LYS A 80 10.06 0.20 -12.72
N ARG A 81 10.75 1.34 -12.85
CA ARG A 81 11.11 2.25 -11.75
C ARG A 81 9.90 2.81 -10.97
N PHE A 82 8.74 2.94 -11.62
CA PHE A 82 7.52 3.43 -10.97
C PHE A 82 6.67 2.30 -10.39
N LYS A 83 6.89 1.03 -10.76
CA LYS A 83 6.15 -0.09 -10.19
C LYS A 83 6.32 -0.19 -8.68
N ASN A 84 7.45 0.23 -8.12
CA ASN A 84 7.63 0.21 -6.66
C ASN A 84 7.31 1.57 -6.03
N SER A 85 6.60 2.46 -6.71
CA SER A 85 6.12 3.70 -6.07
C SER A 85 4.79 3.46 -5.36
N PHE A 86 4.46 4.34 -4.41
CA PHE A 86 3.27 4.22 -3.57
C PHE A 86 1.98 4.03 -4.38
N TYR A 87 1.65 4.92 -5.32
CA TYR A 87 0.38 4.88 -6.06
C TYR A 87 0.10 3.58 -6.83
N PRO A 88 0.97 3.10 -7.73
CA PRO A 88 0.71 1.86 -8.45
C PRO A 88 0.74 0.63 -7.54
N TRP A 89 1.50 0.66 -6.43
CA TRP A 89 1.43 -0.37 -5.41
C TRP A 89 0.09 -0.36 -4.66
N ALA A 90 -0.38 0.80 -4.22
CA ALA A 90 -1.67 0.98 -3.58
C ALA A 90 -2.85 0.52 -4.45
N VAL A 91 -2.88 0.91 -5.74
CA VAL A 91 -3.93 0.47 -6.68
C VAL A 91 -3.93 -1.04 -6.86
N ARG A 92 -2.76 -1.70 -6.93
CA ARG A 92 -2.67 -3.15 -7.01
C ARG A 92 -3.15 -3.82 -5.73
N LEU A 93 -2.71 -3.31 -4.58
CA LEU A 93 -3.12 -3.83 -3.27
C LEU A 93 -4.64 -3.74 -3.10
N LEU A 94 -5.23 -2.58 -3.40
CA LEU A 94 -6.68 -2.39 -3.35
C LEU A 94 -7.41 -3.35 -4.29
N ASN A 95 -6.92 -3.52 -5.52
CA ASN A 95 -7.52 -4.45 -6.47
C ASN A 95 -7.41 -5.91 -6.03
N THR A 96 -6.33 -6.31 -5.35
CA THR A 96 -6.23 -7.67 -4.80
C THR A 96 -7.19 -7.89 -3.63
N THR A 97 -7.44 -6.87 -2.82
CA THR A 97 -8.35 -6.95 -1.68
C THR A 97 -9.82 -6.91 -2.10
N THR A 98 -10.18 -6.14 -3.15
CA THR A 98 -11.58 -6.02 -3.61
C THR A 98 -12.02 -7.16 -4.54
N ILE A 99 -11.08 -7.83 -5.21
CA ILE A 99 -11.37 -8.94 -6.13
C ILE A 99 -11.64 -10.27 -5.40
N THR A 100 -11.55 -10.33 -4.07
CA THR A 100 -12.10 -11.42 -3.25
C THR A 100 -13.47 -11.04 -2.68
N PRO A 101 -14.59 -11.20 -3.42
CA PRO A 101 -15.95 -11.08 -2.87
C PRO A 101 -16.37 -12.29 -2.00
N CYS A 102 -15.42 -12.84 -1.27
CA CYS A 102 -15.56 -13.92 -0.29
C CYS A 102 -14.20 -13.95 0.43
N ILE A 103 -14.00 -13.39 1.61
CA ILE A 103 -14.32 -13.99 2.92
C ILE A 103 -14.26 -12.90 4.05
N HIS A 104 -14.27 -11.60 3.76
CA HIS A 104 -14.26 -10.59 4.85
C HIS A 104 -15.44 -9.62 4.76
N GLY A 105 -16.51 -10.00 5.47
CA GLY A 105 -17.55 -9.06 5.86
C GLY A 105 -17.06 -8.12 6.96
N ASN A 106 -17.61 -6.90 6.95
CA ASN A 106 -17.69 -5.94 8.05
C ASN A 106 -16.36 -5.48 8.69
N ILE A 107 -15.95 -4.25 8.37
CA ILE A 107 -15.92 -3.04 9.25
C ILE A 107 -15.11 -1.94 8.53
#